data_AF-A0A841V493-F1
#
_entry.id   AF-A0A841V493-F1
#
_cell.length_a   1.000
_cell.length_b   1.000
_cell.length_c   1.000
_cell.angle_alpha   90.00
_cell.angle_beta   90.00
_cell.angle_gamma   90.00
#
_symmetry.space_group_name_H-M   'P 1'
#
loop_
_entity.id
_entity.type
_entity.pdbx_description
1 polymer ?
#
loop_
_entity_poly.entity_id
_entity_poly.type
_entity_poly.pdbx_seq_one_letter_code
_entity_poly.pdbx_strand_id
1 'polypeptide(L)'
;MYDNICKFLAENYSRDFAQWLLGEPLSFTQLSPSELSLEPIRADALILLESDQIILHLEFQTNPDPKMSFRMLDYRTRVYRRFPKKTMRQVVIYLKETSSPLVQENAFILPNTRHEYEVLRLWEIPAEEMLGLSGLLPLANLGKTPNRPEILRQVAAKIDNIEGRTEKSNLAAATAILAGLVLSKEIIGSLLREEIMRESVIYQDI
;
A
#
# COMPACT_ATOMS: atom_id res chain seq x y z
N MET A 1 -10.81 5.61 -4.31
CA MET A 1 -11.32 4.32 -3.82
C MET A 1 -10.17 3.39 -3.45
N TYR A 2 -9.30 2.98 -4.40
CA TYR A 2 -8.13 2.13 -4.09
C TYR A 2 -7.15 2.78 -3.10
N ASP A 3 -6.94 4.09 -3.23
CA ASP A 3 -6.05 4.86 -2.36
C ASP A 3 -6.46 4.79 -0.87
N ASN A 4 -7.77 4.91 -0.58
CA ASN A 4 -8.30 4.79 0.79
C ASN A 4 -8.11 3.38 1.36
N ILE A 5 -8.19 2.36 0.51
CA ILE A 5 -8.02 0.95 0.93
C ILE A 5 -6.55 0.69 1.24
N CYS A 6 -5.64 1.12 0.37
CA CYS A 6 -4.21 0.99 0.62
C CYS A 6 -3.78 1.77 1.86
N LYS A 7 -4.34 2.96 2.07
CA LYS A 7 -4.17 3.73 3.30
C LYS A 7 -4.67 2.95 4.53
N PHE A 8 -5.89 2.45 4.49
CA PHE A 8 -6.44 1.60 5.56
C PHE A 8 -5.53 0.41 5.86
N LEU A 9 -5.03 -0.29 4.83
CA LEU A 9 -4.16 -1.44 5.01
C LEU A 9 -2.81 -1.06 5.64
N ALA A 10 -2.17 0.00 5.13
CA ALA A 10 -0.88 0.45 5.65
C ALA A 10 -0.97 0.98 7.08
N GLU A 11 -2.09 1.59 7.48
CA GLU A 11 -2.30 2.10 8.84
C GLU A 11 -2.63 0.98 9.82
N ASN A 12 -3.57 0.09 9.47
CA ASN A 12 -4.05 -0.96 10.39
C ASN A 12 -3.15 -2.20 10.43
N TYR A 13 -2.35 -2.44 9.39
CA TYR A 13 -1.40 -3.55 9.30
C TYR A 13 0.03 -3.04 9.11
N SER A 14 0.36 -1.89 9.69
CA SER A 14 1.67 -1.22 9.56
C SER A 14 2.86 -2.13 9.87
N ARG A 15 2.69 -3.08 10.79
CA ARG A 15 3.70 -4.08 11.15
C ARG A 15 4.03 -5.07 10.03
N ASP A 16 3.03 -5.45 9.23
CA ASP A 16 3.22 -6.33 8.06
C ASP A 16 3.93 -5.58 6.93
N PHE A 17 3.59 -4.31 6.72
CA PHE A 17 4.31 -3.44 5.79
C PHE A 17 5.76 -3.20 6.26
N ALA A 18 5.99 -3.06 7.57
CA ALA A 18 7.33 -3.01 8.15
C ALA A 18 8.11 -4.29 7.83
N GLN A 19 7.53 -5.45 8.12
CA GLN A 19 8.16 -6.75 7.88
C GLN A 19 8.52 -6.95 6.40
N TRP A 20 7.61 -6.57 5.50
CA TRP A 20 7.81 -6.73 4.07
C TRP A 20 8.85 -5.77 3.51
N LEU A 21 8.74 -4.48 3.86
CA LEU A 21 9.60 -3.47 3.28
C LEU A 21 10.95 -3.43 4.01
N LEU A 22 10.94 -3.33 5.33
CA LEU A 22 12.13 -3.17 6.18
C LEU A 22 12.80 -4.49 6.59
N GLY A 23 12.12 -5.63 6.43
CA GLY A 23 12.62 -6.94 6.89
C GLY A 23 12.39 -7.22 8.37
N GLU A 24 11.81 -6.28 9.12
CA GLU A 24 11.53 -6.41 10.55
C GLU A 24 10.15 -5.83 10.92
N PRO A 25 9.43 -6.43 11.87
CA PRO A 25 8.03 -6.11 12.15
C PRO A 25 7.95 -4.98 13.19
N LEU A 26 8.44 -3.78 12.82
CA LEU A 26 8.45 -2.60 13.67
C LEU A 26 7.03 -2.13 14.03
N SER A 27 6.90 -1.59 15.23
CA SER A 27 5.70 -0.86 15.65
C SER A 27 5.81 0.59 15.18
N PHE A 28 4.74 1.08 14.58
CA PHE A 28 4.68 2.42 14.02
C PHE A 28 3.52 3.22 14.61
N THR A 29 3.75 4.51 14.82
CA THR A 29 2.70 5.52 15.00
C THR A 29 2.46 6.26 13.70
N GLN A 30 1.22 6.69 13.46
CA GLN A 30 0.90 7.50 12.30
C GLN A 30 1.32 8.95 12.53
N LEU A 31 2.02 9.53 11.54
CA LEU A 31 2.26 10.97 11.46
C LEU A 31 1.21 11.60 10.54
N SER A 32 0.54 12.64 11.02
CA SER A 32 -0.42 13.36 10.18
C SER A 32 0.31 14.30 9.22
N PRO A 33 -0.11 14.41 7.94
CA PRO A 33 0.44 15.41 7.02
C PRO A 33 0.26 16.86 7.53
N SER A 34 -0.79 17.12 8.32
CA SER A 34 -1.01 18.42 8.96
C SER A 34 0.02 18.76 10.03
N GLU A 35 0.68 17.76 10.61
CA GLU A 35 1.77 17.95 11.59
C GLU A 35 3.10 18.30 10.90
N LEU A 36 3.18 18.16 9.58
CA LEU A 36 4.38 18.38 8.77
C LEU A 36 4.36 19.70 7.97
N SER A 37 3.24 20.43 7.95
CA SER A 37 3.07 21.61 7.11
C SER A 37 2.33 22.77 7.79
N LEU A 38 2.60 24.00 7.33
CA LEU A 38 1.79 25.20 7.62
C LEU A 38 0.59 25.33 6.65
N GLU A 39 0.63 24.69 5.47
CA GLU A 39 -0.46 24.62 4.50
C GLU A 39 -0.90 23.16 4.27
N PRO A 40 -2.20 22.85 4.21
CA PRO A 40 -2.66 21.47 4.03
C PRO A 40 -2.31 20.94 2.63
N ILE A 41 -1.44 19.93 2.56
CA ILE A 41 -1.24 19.15 1.33
C ILE A 41 -2.31 18.07 1.27
N ARG A 42 -3.11 18.08 0.20
CA ARG A 42 -3.99 16.95 -0.13
C ARG A 42 -3.18 15.92 -0.91
N ALA A 43 -2.73 14.88 -0.22
CA ALA A 43 -2.25 13.66 -0.83
C ALA A 43 -3.19 12.53 -0.41
N ASP A 44 -3.98 12.04 -1.34
CA ASP A 44 -5.08 11.11 -1.04
C ASP A 44 -4.58 9.68 -0.68
N ALA A 45 -3.26 9.44 -0.66
CA ALA A 45 -2.64 8.15 -0.34
C ALA A 45 -1.34 8.23 0.48
N LEU A 46 -0.99 9.40 1.05
CA LEU A 46 0.22 9.54 1.86
C LEU A 46 0.08 8.79 3.18
N ILE A 47 0.99 7.83 3.42
CA ILE A 47 1.11 7.19 4.74
C ILE A 47 2.51 7.42 5.27
N LEU A 48 2.57 7.92 6.50
CA LEU A 48 3.81 8.16 7.24
C LEU A 48 3.76 7.38 8.54
N LEU A 49 4.60 6.37 8.61
CA LEU A 49 4.71 5.45 9.74
C LEU A 49 6.01 5.73 10.47
N GLU A 50 5.92 6.15 11.72
CA GLU A 50 7.04 6.58 12.54
C GLU A 50 7.36 5.53 13.62
N SER A 51 8.62 5.12 13.68
CA SER A 51 9.18 4.38 14.82
C SER A 51 10.21 5.25 15.52
N ASP A 52 10.88 4.73 16.55
CA ASP A 52 11.92 5.47 17.28
C ASP A 52 13.06 5.99 16.38
N GLN A 53 13.44 5.22 15.35
CA GLN A 53 14.62 5.52 14.53
C GLN A 53 14.32 5.80 13.06
N ILE A 54 13.27 5.18 12.51
CA ILE A 54 12.93 5.25 11.08
C ILE A 54 11.52 5.77 10.84
N ILE A 55 11.38 6.55 9.78
CA ILE A 55 10.10 6.93 9.19
C ILE A 55 9.93 6.21 7.86
N LEU A 56 8.86 5.45 7.73
CA LEU A 56 8.47 4.80 6.49
C LEU A 56 7.38 5.64 5.82
N HIS A 57 7.67 6.11 4.61
CA HIS A 57 6.78 6.91 3.78
C HIS A 57 6.34 6.08 2.58
N LEU A 58 5.03 5.81 2.51
CA LEU A 58 4.41 5.03 1.45
C LEU A 58 3.48 5.91 0.61
N GLU A 59 3.56 5.76 -0.71
CA GLU A 59 2.67 6.38 -1.69
C GLU A 59 2.12 5.29 -2.62
N PHE A 60 0.82 5.02 -2.54
CA PHE A 60 0.17 4.07 -3.44
C PHE A 60 -0.35 4.78 -4.70
N GLN A 61 -0.17 4.15 -5.86
CA GLN A 61 -0.52 4.72 -7.15
C GLN A 61 -1.23 3.70 -8.04
N THR A 62 -2.48 3.99 -8.41
CA THR A 62 -3.16 3.24 -9.49
C THR A 62 -2.72 3.73 -10.87
N ASN A 63 -2.57 5.05 -11.03
CA ASN A 63 -2.07 5.68 -12.24
C ASN A 63 -0.80 6.48 -11.91
N PRO A 64 0.20 6.53 -12.78
CA PRO A 64 1.42 7.29 -12.52
C PRO A 64 1.17 8.79 -12.52
N ASP A 65 1.66 9.47 -11.49
CA ASP A 65 1.66 10.93 -11.37
C ASP A 65 3.03 11.51 -11.78
N PRO A 66 3.12 12.38 -12.81
CA PRO A 66 4.39 12.99 -13.21
C PRO A 66 5.00 13.91 -12.14
N LYS A 67 4.25 14.27 -11.08
CA LYS A 67 4.76 15.05 -9.95
C LYS A 67 5.30 14.18 -8.81
N MET A 68 5.21 12.85 -8.92
CA MET A 68 5.55 11.93 -7.84
C MET A 68 6.98 12.13 -7.33
N SER A 69 7.96 12.19 -8.24
CA SER A 69 9.37 12.37 -7.91
C SER A 69 9.61 13.63 -7.05
N PHE A 70 8.97 14.75 -7.42
CA PHE A 70 9.05 15.98 -6.62
C PHE A 70 8.34 15.85 -5.27
N ARG A 71 7.16 15.20 -5.20
CA ARG A 71 6.45 14.93 -3.94
C ARG A 71 7.32 14.13 -2.97
N MET A 72 8.06 13.14 -3.46
CA MET A 72 8.99 12.36 -2.63
C MET A 72 10.05 13.27 -2.00
N LEU A 73 10.68 14.17 -2.78
CA LEU A 73 11.62 15.14 -2.23
C LEU A 73 10.94 16.11 -1.24
N ASP A 74 9.76 16.64 -1.56
CA ASP A 74 9.06 17.59 -0.69
C ASP A 74 8.81 16.99 0.70
N TYR A 75 8.24 15.77 0.75
CA TYR A 75 8.02 15.06 2.01
C TYR A 75 9.32 14.73 2.74
N ARG A 76 10.39 14.36 2.03
CA ARG A 76 11.69 14.12 2.65
C ARG A 76 12.17 15.33 3.45
N THR A 77 12.04 16.53 2.88
CA THR A 77 12.51 17.77 3.50
C THR A 77 11.62 18.21 4.67
N ARG A 78 10.31 18.03 4.55
CA ARG A 78 9.34 18.32 5.63
C ARG A 78 9.56 17.43 6.84
N VAL A 79 9.70 16.13 6.60
CA VAL A 79 10.00 15.15 7.66
C VAL A 79 11.35 15.46 8.31
N TYR A 80 12.39 15.78 7.53
CA TYR A 80 13.70 16.16 8.09
C TYR A 80 13.63 17.36 9.04
N ARG A 81 12.82 18.38 8.70
CA ARG A 81 12.66 19.57 9.54
C ARG A 81 12.12 19.23 10.93
N ARG A 82 11.24 18.23 11.03
CA ARG A 82 10.63 17.80 12.29
C ARG A 82 11.46 16.75 13.02
N PHE A 83 12.03 15.81 12.28
CA PHE A 83 12.74 14.64 12.80
C PHE A 83 14.15 14.52 12.17
N PRO A 84 15.07 15.48 12.42
CA PRO A 84 16.35 15.55 11.72
C PRO A 84 17.30 14.39 12.02
N LYS A 85 17.02 13.65 13.11
CA LYS A 85 17.81 12.49 13.56
C LYS A 85 17.26 11.15 13.06
N LYS A 86 16.04 11.11 12.52
CA LYS A 86 15.43 9.87 12.04
C LYS A 86 15.84 9.60 10.60
N THR A 87 16.08 8.34 10.31
CA THR A 87 16.21 7.89 8.92
C THR A 87 14.83 7.87 8.27
N MET A 88 14.79 7.97 6.95
CA MET A 88 13.53 7.92 6.22
C MET A 88 13.69 6.99 5.03
N ARG A 89 12.74 6.07 4.89
CA ARG A 89 12.62 5.20 3.71
C ARG A 89 11.35 5.57 2.96
N GLN A 90 11.46 5.63 1.65
CA GLN A 90 10.46 6.23 0.78
C GLN A 90 10.14 5.26 -0.33
N VAL A 91 8.89 4.81 -0.40
CA VAL A 91 8.46 3.76 -1.34
C VAL A 91 7.19 4.19 -2.05
N VAL A 92 7.26 4.25 -3.38
CA VAL A 92 6.09 4.38 -4.24
C VAL A 92 5.66 2.97 -4.67
N ILE A 93 4.39 2.62 -4.46
CA ILE A 93 3.83 1.30 -4.77
C ILE A 93 2.77 1.43 -5.87
N TYR A 94 3.08 0.91 -7.06
CA TYR A 94 2.16 0.90 -8.20
C TYR A 94 1.28 -0.36 -8.19
N LEU A 95 -0.04 -0.14 -8.22
CA LEU A 95 -1.06 -1.18 -8.07
C LEU A 95 -1.44 -1.85 -9.39
N LYS A 96 -1.26 -1.15 -10.52
CA LYS A 96 -1.75 -1.60 -11.82
C LYS A 96 -0.67 -1.48 -12.89
N GLU A 97 -0.50 -2.56 -13.64
CA GLU A 97 0.46 -2.65 -14.75
C GLU A 97 0.18 -1.58 -15.81
N THR A 98 1.27 -0.96 -16.30
CA THR A 98 1.24 0.10 -17.29
C THR A 98 2.55 0.16 -18.08
N SER A 99 2.48 0.68 -19.31
CA SER A 99 3.65 0.94 -20.15
C SER A 99 4.28 2.32 -19.94
N SER A 100 3.71 3.14 -19.04
CA SER A 100 4.23 4.48 -18.77
C SER A 100 5.67 4.42 -18.22
N PRO A 101 6.63 5.19 -18.75
CA PRO A 101 7.99 5.22 -18.22
C PRO A 101 8.05 5.82 -16.80
N LEU A 102 7.02 6.56 -16.37
CA LEU A 102 6.97 7.18 -15.05
C LEU A 102 7.05 6.15 -13.91
N VAL A 103 6.59 4.92 -14.12
CA VAL A 103 6.70 3.87 -13.09
C VAL A 103 8.12 3.32 -12.93
N GLN A 104 9.07 3.78 -13.74
CA GLN A 104 10.49 3.46 -13.63
C GLN A 104 11.29 4.58 -12.95
N GLU A 105 10.71 5.76 -12.76
CA GLU A 105 11.38 6.88 -12.11
C GLU A 105 11.54 6.63 -10.61
N ASN A 106 12.79 6.57 -10.17
CA ASN A 106 13.17 6.36 -8.77
C ASN A 106 14.01 7.53 -8.19
N ALA A 107 14.07 8.64 -8.92
CA ALA A 107 14.81 9.82 -8.49
C ALA A 107 14.21 11.10 -9.04
N PHE A 108 14.17 12.13 -8.20
CA PHE A 108 13.99 13.51 -8.63
C PHE A 108 15.35 14.14 -8.90
N ILE A 109 15.52 14.73 -10.08
CA ILE A 109 16.80 15.29 -10.54
C ILE A 109 16.58 16.73 -11.00
N LEU A 110 17.36 17.65 -10.43
CA LEU A 110 17.53 19.04 -10.87
C LEU A 110 19.02 19.40 -10.82
N PRO A 111 19.47 20.51 -11.42
CA PRO A 111 20.84 20.99 -11.24
C PRO A 111 21.23 21.05 -9.76
N ASN A 112 22.33 20.39 -9.40
CA ASN A 112 22.85 20.30 -8.03
C ASN A 112 21.91 19.65 -6.98
N THR A 113 20.85 18.97 -7.42
CA THR A 113 19.89 18.31 -6.51
C THR A 113 19.51 16.94 -7.06
N ARG A 114 19.70 15.90 -6.23
CA ARG A 114 19.24 14.54 -6.52
C ARG A 114 18.60 13.97 -5.27
N HIS A 115 17.41 13.41 -5.41
CA HIS A 115 16.74 12.71 -4.33
C HIS A 115 16.22 11.38 -4.85
N GLU A 116 16.65 10.30 -4.22
CA GLU A 116 16.29 8.92 -4.60
C GLU A 116 15.24 8.37 -3.65
N TYR A 117 14.39 7.50 -4.18
CA TYR A 117 13.37 6.76 -3.45
C TYR A 117 13.17 5.40 -4.13
N GLU A 118 12.45 4.50 -3.49
CA GLU A 118 12.18 3.17 -4.00
C GLU A 118 10.85 3.12 -4.76
N VAL A 119 10.82 2.27 -5.76
CA VAL A 119 9.62 2.02 -6.55
C VAL A 119 9.34 0.53 -6.58
N LEU A 120 8.14 0.17 -6.15
CA LEU A 120 7.62 -1.18 -6.22
C LEU A 120 6.46 -1.22 -7.21
N ARG A 121 6.55 -2.13 -8.17
CA ARG A 121 5.49 -2.41 -9.14
C ARG A 121 4.94 -3.78 -8.82
N LEU A 122 3.71 -3.86 -8.31
CA LEU A 122 3.20 -5.11 -7.75
C LEU A 122 3.22 -6.25 -8.78
N TRP A 123 2.95 -5.96 -10.06
CA TRP A 123 2.98 -6.96 -11.14
C TRP A 123 4.37 -7.55 -11.44
N GLU A 124 5.44 -7.02 -10.83
CA GLU A 124 6.80 -7.57 -10.90
C GLU A 124 7.19 -8.39 -9.67
N ILE A 125 6.47 -8.22 -8.56
CA ILE A 125 6.74 -8.88 -7.27
C ILE A 125 5.98 -10.22 -7.22
N PRO A 126 6.64 -11.36 -6.98
CA PRO A 126 5.96 -12.65 -6.82
C PRO A 126 4.79 -12.56 -5.84
N ALA A 127 3.60 -12.96 -6.29
CA ALA A 127 2.38 -12.87 -5.48
C ALA A 127 2.52 -13.62 -4.14
N GLU A 128 3.27 -14.72 -4.14
CA GLU A 128 3.52 -15.59 -3.01
C GLU A 128 4.24 -14.90 -1.85
N GLU A 129 5.04 -13.86 -2.11
CA GLU A 129 5.72 -13.07 -1.06
C GLU A 129 4.71 -12.36 -0.14
N MET A 130 3.57 -11.95 -0.68
CA MET A 130 2.52 -11.26 0.07
C MET A 130 1.57 -12.22 0.81
N LEU A 131 1.57 -13.51 0.46
CA LEU A 131 0.68 -14.50 1.09
C LEU A 131 1.08 -14.86 2.53
N GLY A 132 2.30 -14.49 2.95
CA GLY A 132 2.80 -14.73 4.31
C GLY A 132 2.33 -13.72 5.34
N LEU A 133 1.77 -12.58 4.92
CA LEU A 133 1.45 -11.45 5.78
C LEU A 133 -0.02 -11.04 5.59
N SER A 134 -0.82 -11.11 6.66
CA SER A 134 -2.28 -10.92 6.59
C SER A 134 -2.67 -9.57 5.98
N GLY A 135 -1.96 -8.50 6.34
CA GLY A 135 -2.17 -7.15 5.82
C GLY A 135 -1.84 -6.97 4.35
N LEU A 136 -1.07 -7.88 3.75
CA LEU A 136 -0.70 -7.85 2.34
C LEU A 136 -1.54 -8.79 1.47
N LEU A 137 -2.37 -9.65 2.07
CA LEU A 137 -3.26 -10.54 1.33
C LEU A 137 -4.10 -9.81 0.27
N PRO A 138 -4.66 -8.61 0.52
CA PRO A 138 -5.43 -7.89 -0.49
C PRO A 138 -4.59 -7.42 -1.70
N LEU A 139 -3.28 -7.27 -1.54
CA LEU A 139 -2.35 -6.87 -2.59
C LEU A 139 -1.85 -8.06 -3.42
N ALA A 140 -1.92 -9.28 -2.90
CA ALA A 140 -1.32 -10.46 -3.52
C ALA A 140 -1.81 -10.73 -4.95
N ASN A 141 -3.10 -10.47 -5.24
CA ASN A 141 -3.67 -10.64 -6.59
C ASN A 141 -3.09 -9.67 -7.63
N LEU A 142 -2.52 -8.55 -7.19
CA LEU A 142 -1.83 -7.57 -8.03
C LEU A 142 -0.38 -7.99 -8.32
N GLY A 143 0.10 -9.01 -7.61
CA GLY A 143 1.41 -9.63 -7.75
C GLY A 143 1.66 -10.27 -9.12
N LYS A 144 2.94 -10.50 -9.42
CA LYS A 144 3.39 -11.36 -10.51
C LYS A 144 2.94 -12.79 -10.26
N THR A 145 2.09 -13.31 -11.15
CA THR A 145 1.62 -14.68 -11.09
C THR A 145 1.17 -15.18 -12.47
N PRO A 146 1.37 -16.47 -12.80
CA PRO A 146 0.79 -17.07 -13.99
C PRO A 146 -0.71 -17.37 -13.86
N ASN A 147 -1.28 -17.39 -12.64
CA ASN A 147 -2.67 -17.77 -12.41
C ASN A 147 -3.30 -16.95 -11.27
N ARG A 148 -3.86 -15.78 -11.63
CA ARG A 148 -4.50 -14.85 -10.68
C ARG A 148 -5.70 -15.45 -9.93
N PRO A 149 -6.63 -16.19 -10.57
CA PRO A 149 -7.72 -16.86 -9.84
C PRO A 149 -7.24 -17.82 -8.75
N GLU A 150 -6.09 -18.49 -8.96
CA GLU A 150 -5.52 -19.37 -7.94
C GLU A 150 -4.92 -18.59 -6.76
N ILE A 151 -4.25 -17.46 -7.01
CA ILE A 151 -3.83 -16.55 -5.94
C ILE A 151 -5.04 -16.07 -5.14
N LEU A 152 -6.14 -15.68 -5.81
CA LEU A 152 -7.35 -15.23 -5.13
C LEU A 152 -7.96 -16.35 -4.26
N ARG A 153 -7.95 -17.59 -4.73
CA ARG A 153 -8.39 -18.75 -3.95
C ARG A 153 -7.54 -18.94 -2.69
N GLN A 154 -6.22 -18.83 -2.79
CA GLN A 154 -5.31 -18.94 -1.64
C GLN A 154 -5.51 -17.80 -0.65
N VAL A 155 -5.69 -16.57 -1.15
CA VAL A 155 -6.03 -15.39 -0.34
C VAL A 155 -7.35 -15.62 0.41
N ALA A 156 -8.40 -16.05 -0.28
CA ALA A 156 -9.70 -16.34 0.33
C ALA A 156 -9.59 -17.39 1.44
N ALA A 157 -8.87 -18.49 1.18
CA ALA A 157 -8.64 -19.53 2.17
C ALA A 157 -7.88 -19.03 3.41
N LYS A 158 -6.91 -18.13 3.23
CA LYS A 158 -6.17 -17.51 4.34
C LYS A 158 -7.07 -16.58 5.16
N ILE A 159 -7.87 -15.75 4.48
CA ILE A 159 -8.83 -14.85 5.12
C ILE A 159 -9.87 -15.65 5.92
N ASP A 160 -10.37 -16.77 5.38
CA ASP A 160 -11.33 -17.64 6.06
C ASP A 160 -10.81 -18.22 7.38
N ASN A 161 -9.48 -18.37 7.51
CA ASN A 161 -8.82 -18.88 8.72
C ASN A 161 -8.55 -17.79 9.79
N ILE A 162 -8.84 -16.52 9.51
CA ILE A 162 -8.70 -15.43 10.49
C ILE A 162 -9.77 -15.56 11.59
N GLU A 163 -9.37 -15.48 12.86
CA GLU A 163 -10.29 -15.61 13.99
C GLU A 163 -11.19 -14.38 14.15
N GLY A 164 -10.63 -13.18 13.97
CA GLY A 164 -11.35 -11.91 14.12
C GLY A 164 -12.36 -11.68 13.02
N ARG A 165 -13.66 -11.62 13.36
CA ARG A 165 -14.75 -11.41 12.39
C ARG A 165 -14.62 -10.08 11.64
N THR A 166 -14.37 -8.99 12.36
CA THR A 166 -14.19 -7.66 11.76
C THR A 166 -12.94 -7.59 10.87
N GLU A 167 -11.83 -8.19 11.31
CA GLU A 167 -10.59 -8.26 10.54
C GLU A 167 -10.79 -9.05 9.24
N LYS A 168 -11.38 -10.25 9.34
CA LYS A 168 -11.78 -11.08 8.21
C LYS A 168 -12.65 -10.30 7.22
N SER A 169 -13.67 -9.61 7.72
CA SER A 169 -14.57 -8.81 6.90
C SER A 169 -13.83 -7.70 6.14
N ASN A 170 -12.95 -6.96 6.84
CA ASN A 170 -12.16 -5.88 6.24
C ASN A 170 -11.17 -6.38 5.19
N LEU A 171 -10.45 -7.47 5.45
CA LEU A 171 -9.52 -8.04 4.48
C LEU A 171 -10.25 -8.64 3.28
N ALA A 172 -11.40 -9.29 3.48
CA ALA A 172 -12.23 -9.78 2.37
C ALA A 172 -12.70 -8.63 1.47
N ALA A 173 -13.23 -7.55 2.07
CA ALA A 173 -13.68 -6.37 1.33
C ALA A 173 -12.53 -5.69 0.56
N ALA A 174 -11.40 -5.44 1.24
CA ALA A 174 -10.21 -4.88 0.61
C ALA A 174 -9.73 -5.75 -0.56
N THR A 175 -9.70 -7.07 -0.38
CA THR A 175 -9.30 -8.03 -1.41
C THR A 175 -10.24 -7.96 -2.61
N ALA A 176 -11.56 -7.96 -2.40
CA ALA A 176 -12.53 -7.92 -3.49
C ALA A 176 -12.36 -6.66 -4.35
N ILE A 177 -12.16 -5.51 -3.71
CA ILE A 177 -12.02 -4.24 -4.42
C ILE A 177 -10.70 -4.19 -5.18
N LEU A 178 -9.58 -4.51 -4.52
CA LEU A 178 -8.26 -4.49 -5.16
C LEU A 178 -8.13 -5.53 -6.27
N ALA A 179 -8.66 -6.74 -6.08
CA ALA A 179 -8.70 -7.77 -7.12
C ALA A 179 -9.47 -7.30 -8.37
N GLY A 180 -10.45 -6.39 -8.21
CA GLY A 180 -11.17 -5.76 -9.32
C GLY A 180 -10.31 -4.98 -10.30
N LEU A 181 -9.05 -4.66 -9.95
CA LEU A 181 -8.08 -4.07 -10.87
C LEU A 181 -7.61 -5.05 -11.96
N VAL A 182 -7.69 -6.36 -11.69
CA VAL A 182 -7.05 -7.42 -12.51
C VAL A 182 -7.96 -8.64 -12.77
N LEU A 183 -9.10 -8.76 -12.09
CA LEU A 183 -10.06 -9.85 -12.23
C LEU A 183 -11.48 -9.31 -12.45
N SER A 184 -12.31 -10.11 -13.10
CA SER A 184 -13.73 -9.78 -13.30
C SER A 184 -14.54 -10.01 -12.02
N LYS A 185 -15.69 -9.33 -11.91
CA LYS A 185 -16.57 -9.45 -10.75
C LYS A 185 -17.10 -10.87 -10.54
N GLU A 186 -17.31 -11.61 -11.62
CA GLU A 186 -17.79 -13.00 -11.58
C GLU A 186 -16.78 -13.93 -10.89
N ILE A 187 -15.48 -13.80 -11.25
CA ILE A 187 -14.42 -14.58 -10.62
C ILE A 187 -14.31 -14.21 -9.13
N ILE A 188 -14.33 -12.91 -8.83
CA ILE A 188 -14.21 -12.41 -7.45
C ILE A 188 -15.37 -12.91 -6.59
N GLY A 189 -16.62 -12.76 -7.04
CA GLY A 189 -17.81 -13.21 -6.31
C GLY A 189 -17.90 -14.74 -6.17
N SER A 190 -17.29 -15.50 -7.09
CA SER A 190 -17.23 -16.96 -6.97
C SER A 190 -16.26 -17.47 -5.89
N LEU A 191 -15.27 -16.64 -5.51
CA LEU A 191 -14.20 -17.01 -4.59
C LEU A 191 -14.27 -16.27 -3.24
N LEU A 192 -14.84 -15.06 -3.20
CA LEU A 192 -15.06 -14.29 -1.99
C LEU A 192 -16.56 -14.19 -1.69
N ARG A 193 -16.95 -14.56 -0.48
CA ARG A 193 -18.36 -14.55 -0.06
C ARG A 193 -18.80 -13.12 0.28
N GLU A 194 -19.78 -12.59 -0.44
CA GLU A 194 -20.34 -11.24 -0.20
C GLU A 194 -20.85 -11.04 1.23
N GLU A 195 -21.42 -12.07 1.84
CA GLU A 195 -21.97 -12.02 3.20
C GLU A 195 -20.91 -11.64 4.24
N ILE A 196 -19.66 -12.08 4.04
CA ILE A 196 -18.54 -11.77 4.95
C ILE A 196 -18.18 -10.29 4.88
N MET A 197 -18.36 -9.63 3.74
CA MET A 197 -17.91 -8.26 3.49
C MET A 197 -18.88 -7.19 4.02
N ARG A 198 -20.15 -7.54 4.28
CA ARG A 198 -21.19 -6.57 4.69
C ARG A 198 -20.91 -5.84 6.01
N GLU A 199 -20.07 -6.42 6.87
CA GLU A 199 -19.68 -5.84 8.16
C GLU A 199 -18.42 -4.98 8.07
N SER A 200 -17.81 -4.87 6.89
CA SER A 200 -16.57 -4.12 6.71
C SER A 200 -16.86 -2.63 6.65
N VAL A 201 -16.06 -1.86 7.39
CA VAL A 201 -16.07 -0.39 7.29
C VAL A 201 -15.69 0.06 5.87
N ILE A 202 -14.79 -0.65 5.21
CA ILE A 202 -14.40 -0.38 3.82
C ILE A 202 -15.59 -0.58 2.89
N TYR A 203 -16.37 -1.64 3.08
CA TYR A 203 -17.51 -1.96 2.23
C TYR A 203 -18.68 -1.00 2.45
N GLN A 204 -18.83 -0.45 3.67
CA GLN A 204 -19.89 0.51 4.01
C GLN A 204 -19.59 1.93 3.51
N ASP A 205 -18.31 2.27 3.31
CA ASP A 205 -17.86 3.58 2.83
C ASP A 205 -17.87 3.72 1.28
N ILE A 206 -18.28 2.68 0.54
CA ILE A 206 -18.38 2.63 -0.93
C ILE A 206 -19.83 2.80 -1.38
#